data_AF-A0A7S2MXF0-F1
#
_entry.id   AF-A0A7S2MXF0-F1
#
_cell.length_a   1.000
_cell.length_b   1.000
_cell.length_c   1.000
_cell.angle_alpha   90.00
_cell.angle_beta   90.00
_cell.angle_gamma   90.00
#
_symmetry.space_group_name_H-M   'P 1'
#
loop_
_entity.id
_entity.type
_entity.pdbx_description
1 polymer ?
#
loop_
_entity_poly.entity_id
_entity_poly.type
_entity_poly.pdbx_seq_one_letter_code
_entity_poly.pdbx_strand_id
1 'polypeptide(L)'
;GNEELAWAVQQSNWLPTLHPVEGEPWKHALFAFYDTWGTHYVRSAHLGARFGSVTYLSKQGVRLLEEANSSVTVAAQLAGLAAPLGGKLEHAGSSRAHDDIAKATAEQHQISVGPTPMEVHWPIPKDVSLSDNNDALSKWAGQAKLDPSPVRYRLKSICPFFNDTLIERVCEVSMVEYCKARLQAWRKTNPHATCEPPAAEAPAPPVTAD
;
A
#
# COMPACT_ATOMS: atom_id res chain seq x y z
N GLY A 1 28.55 -14.62 34.47
CA GLY A 1 28.23 -13.58 33.48
C GLY A 1 27.96 -14.15 32.10
N ASN A 2 28.79 -15.08 31.60
CA ASN A 2 28.67 -15.62 30.23
C ASN A 2 28.24 -17.10 30.16
N GLU A 3 27.99 -17.77 31.29
CA GLU A 3 27.62 -19.19 31.30
C GLU A 3 26.09 -19.42 31.24
N GLU A 4 25.27 -18.45 31.66
CA GLU A 4 23.80 -18.55 31.54
C GLU A 4 23.29 -18.42 30.08
N LEU A 5 24.04 -17.73 29.21
CA LEU A 5 23.67 -17.62 27.78
C LEU A 5 23.97 -18.90 27.00
N ALA A 6 24.95 -19.70 27.43
CA ALA A 6 25.24 -21.00 26.80
C ALA A 6 24.14 -22.02 27.10
N TRP A 7 23.52 -21.95 28.28
CA TRP A 7 22.44 -22.87 28.67
C TRP A 7 21.12 -22.60 27.92
N ALA A 8 20.83 -21.34 27.60
CA ALA A 8 19.65 -20.97 26.81
C ALA A 8 19.73 -21.45 25.35
N VAL A 9 20.94 -21.51 24.76
CA VAL A 9 21.15 -22.03 23.40
C VAL A 9 21.16 -23.56 23.37
N GLN A 10 21.48 -24.24 24.47
CA GLN A 10 21.50 -25.70 24.50
C GLN A 10 20.13 -26.33 24.81
N GLN A 11 19.18 -25.57 25.37
CA GLN A 11 17.79 -26.00 25.53
C GLN A 11 16.93 -25.86 24.26
N SER A 12 17.39 -25.17 23.21
CA SER A 12 16.67 -25.14 21.93
C SER A 12 16.78 -26.45 21.13
N ASN A 13 17.63 -27.38 21.55
CA ASN A 13 17.78 -28.72 20.93
C ASN A 13 16.87 -29.80 21.55
N TRP A 14 16.05 -29.46 22.55
CA TRP A 14 15.07 -30.38 23.16
C TRP A 14 13.63 -30.11 22.75
N LEU A 15 13.40 -29.15 21.84
CA LEU A 15 12.15 -29.21 21.09
C LEU A 15 12.19 -30.53 20.33
N PRO A 16 11.19 -31.42 20.49
CA PRO A 16 11.11 -32.59 19.63
C PRO A 16 11.29 -32.06 18.22
N THR A 17 12.31 -32.53 17.52
CA THR A 17 12.39 -32.39 16.08
C THR A 17 11.01 -32.80 15.62
N LEU A 18 10.21 -31.82 15.21
CA LEU A 18 8.99 -32.08 14.47
C LEU A 18 9.53 -32.67 13.18
N HIS A 19 9.81 -33.97 13.24
CA HIS A 19 10.14 -34.74 12.07
C HIS A 19 8.97 -34.49 11.14
N PRO A 20 9.22 -33.98 9.93
CA PRO A 20 8.16 -33.80 8.96
C PRO A 20 7.56 -35.19 8.78
N VAL A 21 6.36 -35.40 9.33
CA VAL A 21 5.56 -36.57 8.99
C VAL A 21 5.27 -36.37 7.52
N GLU A 22 5.75 -37.29 6.67
CA GLU A 22 5.53 -37.21 5.23
C GLU A 22 4.04 -36.98 4.94
N GLY A 23 3.76 -35.83 4.31
CA GLY A 23 2.43 -35.27 4.16
C GLY A 23 2.00 -34.48 5.39
N GLU A 24 2.41 -33.21 5.51
CA GLU A 24 1.98 -32.27 6.58
C GLU A 24 0.50 -31.89 6.39
N PRO A 25 -0.47 -32.62 6.98
CA PRO A 25 -1.89 -32.39 6.69
C PRO A 25 -2.32 -31.04 7.30
N TRP A 26 -1.64 -30.66 8.39
CA TRP A 26 -1.81 -29.40 9.10
C TRP A 26 -1.43 -28.19 8.23
N LYS A 27 -0.49 -28.30 7.30
CA LYS A 27 -0.08 -27.18 6.43
C LYS A 27 -1.20 -26.79 5.49
N HIS A 28 -1.87 -27.79 4.90
CA HIS A 28 -3.06 -27.55 4.07
C HIS A 28 -4.20 -26.94 4.89
N ALA A 29 -4.42 -27.42 6.11
CA ALA A 29 -5.45 -26.87 7.00
C ALA A 29 -5.17 -25.41 7.39
N LEU A 30 -3.93 -25.07 7.76
CA LEU A 30 -3.54 -23.69 8.07
C LEU A 30 -3.60 -22.78 6.85
N PHE A 31 -3.20 -23.27 5.66
CA PHE A 31 -3.30 -22.47 4.44
C PHE A 31 -4.75 -22.19 4.07
N ALA A 32 -5.64 -23.18 4.19
CA ALA A 32 -7.08 -22.97 4.00
C ALA A 32 -7.66 -21.99 5.04
N PHE A 33 -7.18 -22.05 6.28
CA PHE A 33 -7.52 -21.09 7.32
C PHE A 33 -7.06 -19.66 6.93
N TYR A 34 -5.82 -19.48 6.48
CA TYR A 34 -5.31 -18.18 6.02
C TYR A 34 -6.02 -17.67 4.76
N ASP A 35 -6.38 -18.54 3.83
CA ASP A 35 -7.16 -18.16 2.65
C ASP A 35 -8.54 -17.60 3.04
N THR A 36 -9.08 -18.04 4.19
CA THR A 36 -10.39 -17.59 4.70
C THR A 36 -10.29 -16.36 5.59
N TRP A 37 -9.32 -16.33 6.50
CA TRP A 37 -9.26 -15.35 7.60
C TRP A 37 -8.07 -14.38 7.51
N GLY A 38 -7.15 -14.62 6.58
CA GLY A 38 -5.86 -13.94 6.52
C GLY A 38 -4.86 -14.47 7.55
N THR A 39 -3.62 -14.00 7.44
CA THR A 39 -2.53 -14.32 8.38
C THR A 39 -2.45 -13.36 9.57
N HIS A 40 -3.19 -12.25 9.48
CA HIS A 40 -3.20 -11.18 10.48
C HIS A 40 -4.60 -10.64 10.66
N TYR A 41 -4.85 -10.07 11.84
CA TYR A 41 -6.04 -9.28 12.11
C TYR A 41 -5.69 -7.80 12.29
N VAL A 42 -6.67 -6.94 12.06
CA VAL A 42 -6.56 -5.50 12.29
C VAL A 42 -6.60 -5.22 13.80
N ARG A 43 -5.47 -4.80 14.37
CA ARG A 43 -5.40 -4.38 15.78
C ARG A 43 -5.90 -2.96 15.99
N SER A 44 -5.62 -2.08 15.03
CA SER A 44 -6.10 -0.69 15.02
C SER A 44 -6.17 -0.19 13.59
N ALA A 45 -7.16 0.64 13.28
CA ALA A 45 -7.31 1.28 11.98
C ALA A 45 -7.54 2.79 12.14
N HIS A 46 -6.98 3.55 11.23
CA HIS A 46 -7.36 4.93 10.97
C HIS A 46 -8.34 4.91 9.81
N LEU A 47 -9.56 5.37 10.06
CA LEU A 47 -10.62 5.43 9.07
C LEU A 47 -10.63 6.80 8.39
N GLY A 48 -10.99 6.83 7.11
CA GLY A 48 -11.12 8.05 6.31
C GLY A 48 -11.29 7.69 4.83
N ALA A 49 -10.82 8.55 3.95
CA ALA A 49 -10.67 8.22 2.54
C ALA A 49 -9.29 8.63 2.05
N ARG A 50 -8.75 7.88 1.10
CA ARG A 50 -7.50 8.22 0.43
C ARG A 50 -7.73 8.16 -1.06
N PHE A 51 -7.50 9.27 -1.73
CA PHE A 51 -7.48 9.33 -3.18
C PHE A 51 -6.10 9.80 -3.64
N GLY A 52 -5.62 9.28 -4.76
CA GLY A 52 -4.41 9.76 -5.42
C GLY A 52 -4.19 9.04 -6.75
N SER A 53 -3.05 9.31 -7.37
CA SER A 53 -2.62 8.61 -8.58
C SER A 53 -1.17 8.17 -8.46
N VAL A 54 -0.86 7.01 -9.04
CA VAL A 54 0.51 6.57 -9.31
C VAL A 54 0.76 6.73 -10.79
N THR A 55 1.77 7.52 -11.13
CA THR A 55 2.18 7.78 -12.50
C THR A 55 3.54 7.12 -12.72
N TYR A 56 3.59 6.18 -13.66
CA TYR A 56 4.83 5.58 -14.13
C TYR A 56 5.35 6.37 -15.32
N LEU A 57 6.56 6.91 -15.18
CA LEU A 57 7.23 7.66 -16.23
C LEU A 57 8.18 6.73 -17.00
N SER A 58 8.19 6.83 -18.33
CA SER A 58 9.20 6.14 -19.11
C SER A 58 10.58 6.76 -18.86
N LYS A 59 11.67 6.00 -19.09
CA LYS A 59 13.03 6.56 -18.99
C LYS A 59 13.22 7.77 -19.90
N GLN A 60 12.59 7.76 -21.07
CA GLN A 60 12.58 8.89 -21.99
C GLN A 60 11.77 10.07 -21.42
N GLY A 61 10.62 9.80 -20.82
CA GLY A 61 9.78 10.80 -20.16
C GLY A 61 10.49 11.51 -19.01
N VAL A 62 11.25 10.77 -18.19
CA VAL A 62 12.07 11.37 -17.12
C VAL A 62 13.11 12.33 -17.71
N ARG A 63 13.82 11.93 -18.77
CA ARG A 63 14.79 12.81 -19.44
C ARG A 63 14.15 14.07 -20.02
N LEU A 64 12.95 13.95 -20.61
CA LEU A 64 12.22 15.11 -21.12
C LEU A 64 11.84 16.09 -20.01
N LEU A 65 11.44 15.59 -18.84
CA LEU A 65 11.15 16.44 -17.67
C LEU A 65 12.41 17.13 -17.13
N GLU A 66 13.54 16.43 -17.09
CA GLU A 66 14.84 17.00 -16.71
C GLU A 66 15.28 18.09 -17.69
N GLU A 67 15.19 17.84 -18.99
CA GLU A 67 15.52 18.82 -20.05
C GLU A 67 14.59 20.04 -20.02
N ALA A 68 13.32 19.84 -19.70
CA ALA A 68 12.33 20.92 -19.55
C ALA A 68 12.48 21.71 -18.25
N ASN A 69 13.40 21.31 -17.34
CA ASN A 69 13.51 21.84 -15.98
C ASN A 69 12.17 21.80 -15.21
N SER A 70 11.37 20.77 -15.49
CA SER A 70 10.05 20.55 -14.90
C SER A 70 10.18 19.66 -13.67
N SER A 71 9.73 20.15 -12.51
CA SER A 71 9.79 19.38 -11.26
C SER A 71 8.77 18.23 -11.25
N VAL A 72 9.26 17.00 -11.00
CA VAL A 72 8.41 15.80 -10.78
C VAL A 72 7.48 15.98 -9.58
N THR A 73 7.83 16.84 -8.61
CA THR A 73 6.97 17.13 -7.45
C THR A 73 5.78 18.00 -7.84
N VAL A 74 6.02 19.07 -8.59
CA VAL A 74 4.94 19.92 -9.13
C VAL A 74 4.02 19.06 -9.99
N ALA A 75 4.61 18.19 -10.82
CA ALA A 75 3.90 17.24 -11.64
C ALA A 75 2.93 16.33 -10.89
N ALA A 76 3.42 15.69 -9.83
CA ALA A 76 2.62 14.80 -9.01
C ALA A 76 1.47 15.54 -8.30
N GLN A 77 1.71 16.79 -7.88
CA GLN A 77 0.66 17.64 -7.29
C GLN A 77 -0.45 17.94 -8.30
N LEU A 78 -0.13 18.20 -9.57
CA LEU A 78 -1.13 18.45 -10.60
C LEU A 78 -2.00 17.22 -10.88
N ALA A 79 -1.37 16.06 -11.01
CA ALA A 79 -2.09 14.80 -11.25
C ALA A 79 -2.96 14.38 -10.05
N GLY A 80 -2.49 14.64 -8.82
CA GLY A 80 -3.16 14.20 -7.60
C GLY A 80 -4.26 15.12 -7.07
N LEU A 81 -4.16 16.45 -7.27
CA LEU A 81 -5.05 17.43 -6.63
C LEU A 81 -5.83 18.30 -7.61
N ALA A 82 -5.22 18.71 -8.73
CA ALA A 82 -5.86 19.65 -9.65
C ALA A 82 -6.97 18.97 -10.45
N ALA A 83 -6.71 17.77 -10.98
CA ALA A 83 -7.67 17.01 -11.79
C ALA A 83 -8.94 16.60 -11.03
N PRO A 84 -8.83 15.78 -9.96
CA PRO A 84 -9.95 15.00 -9.46
C PRO A 84 -10.72 15.71 -8.34
N LEU A 85 -10.09 16.70 -7.71
CA LEU A 85 -10.57 17.37 -6.50
C LEU A 85 -10.69 18.88 -6.69
N GLY A 86 -10.51 19.38 -7.92
CA GLY A 86 -10.81 20.76 -8.20
C GLY A 86 -9.76 21.77 -7.79
N GLY A 87 -8.51 21.36 -7.56
CA GLY A 87 -7.44 22.29 -7.20
C GLY A 87 -7.15 23.31 -8.31
N LYS A 88 -7.07 24.60 -8.00
CA LYS A 88 -6.79 25.63 -9.01
C LYS A 88 -5.35 25.55 -9.54
N LEU A 89 -5.22 25.62 -10.87
CA LEU A 89 -3.95 25.80 -11.58
C LEU A 89 -3.74 27.29 -11.87
N GLU A 90 -3.15 28.03 -10.94
CA GLU A 90 -3.08 29.50 -11.07
C GLU A 90 -1.89 30.02 -11.91
N HIS A 91 -1.02 29.17 -12.47
CA HIS A 91 0.22 29.62 -13.13
C HIS A 91 0.47 29.02 -14.52
N ALA A 92 0.90 29.84 -15.50
CA ALA A 92 1.25 29.36 -16.85
C ALA A 92 2.35 28.27 -16.84
N GLY A 93 3.24 28.28 -15.84
CA GLY A 93 4.23 27.21 -15.61
C GLY A 93 3.62 25.85 -15.27
N SER A 94 2.43 25.82 -14.64
CA SER A 94 1.74 24.56 -14.33
C SER A 94 1.10 23.92 -15.55
N SER A 95 0.66 24.70 -16.54
CA SER A 95 0.15 24.16 -17.81
C SER A 95 1.25 23.49 -18.64
N ARG A 96 2.47 24.05 -18.67
CA ARG A 96 3.60 23.45 -19.38
C ARG A 96 4.07 22.16 -18.69
N ALA A 97 4.24 22.22 -17.37
CA ALA A 97 4.58 21.04 -16.59
C ALA A 97 3.55 19.92 -16.81
N HIS A 98 2.24 20.25 -16.76
CA HIS A 98 1.17 19.30 -17.05
C HIS A 98 1.34 18.60 -18.41
N ASP A 99 1.56 19.37 -19.48
CA ASP A 99 1.73 18.82 -20.82
C ASP A 99 3.00 17.95 -20.94
N ASP A 100 4.10 18.35 -20.30
CA ASP A 100 5.34 17.58 -20.31
C ASP A 100 5.19 16.24 -19.57
N ILE A 101 4.45 16.22 -18.46
CA ILE A 101 4.16 15.00 -17.71
C ILE A 101 3.22 14.09 -18.49
N ALA A 102 2.18 14.66 -19.10
CA ALA A 102 1.25 13.89 -19.91
C ALA A 102 1.98 13.15 -21.06
N LYS A 103 3.00 13.79 -21.66
CA LYS A 103 3.88 13.18 -22.67
C LYS A 103 4.87 12.17 -22.07
N ALA A 104 5.35 12.43 -20.85
CA ALA A 104 6.32 11.58 -20.17
C ALA A 104 5.71 10.32 -19.53
N THR A 105 4.39 10.34 -19.28
CA THR A 105 3.63 9.27 -18.64
C THR A 105 3.52 8.06 -19.55
N ALA A 106 3.99 6.91 -19.07
CA ALA A 106 3.79 5.63 -19.73
C ALA A 106 2.48 4.98 -19.27
N GLU A 107 2.24 4.99 -17.96
CA GLU A 107 1.06 4.41 -17.33
C GLU A 107 0.63 5.27 -16.14
N GLN A 108 -0.68 5.35 -15.90
CA GLN A 108 -1.23 6.06 -14.75
C GLN A 108 -2.36 5.24 -14.14
N HIS A 109 -2.30 5.07 -12.83
CA HIS A 109 -3.31 4.35 -12.06
C HIS A 109 -3.88 5.27 -10.99
N GLN A 110 -5.20 5.40 -10.97
CA GLN A 110 -5.87 6.02 -9.84
C GLN A 110 -5.95 5.04 -8.68
N ILE A 111 -5.69 5.53 -7.48
CA ILE A 111 -5.81 4.76 -6.23
C ILE A 111 -6.88 5.46 -5.40
N SER A 112 -7.93 4.71 -5.07
CA SER A 112 -8.99 5.15 -4.17
C SER A 112 -9.19 4.12 -3.07
N VAL A 113 -9.27 4.59 -1.84
CA VAL A 113 -9.70 3.84 -0.65
C VAL A 113 -10.84 4.63 -0.03
N GLY A 114 -12.02 4.00 0.04
CA GLY A 114 -13.27 4.68 0.41
C GLY A 114 -13.99 5.28 -0.80
N PRO A 115 -14.85 6.28 -0.58
CA PRO A 115 -15.57 6.96 -1.66
C PRO A 115 -14.59 7.51 -2.69
N THR A 116 -14.83 7.22 -3.97
CA THR A 116 -14.06 7.83 -5.06
C THR A 116 -14.59 9.25 -5.28
N PRO A 117 -13.73 10.28 -5.36
CA PRO A 117 -14.17 11.60 -5.77
C PRO A 117 -14.81 11.52 -7.16
N MET A 118 -15.75 12.42 -7.46
CA MET A 118 -16.57 12.38 -8.68
C MET A 118 -15.73 12.09 -9.93
N GLU A 119 -16.27 11.30 -10.87
CA GLU A 119 -15.55 10.81 -12.06
C GLU A 119 -14.90 11.94 -12.86
N VAL A 120 -13.61 12.16 -12.65
CA VAL A 120 -12.82 13.00 -13.53
C VAL A 120 -12.26 12.13 -14.64
N HIS A 121 -12.82 12.34 -15.82
CA HIS A 121 -12.37 11.71 -17.05
C HIS A 121 -10.99 12.27 -17.41
N TRP A 122 -10.01 11.38 -17.61
CA TRP A 122 -8.67 11.73 -18.08
C TRP A 122 -8.57 11.57 -19.60
N PRO A 123 -7.82 12.42 -20.33
CA PRO A 123 -7.11 13.61 -19.86
C PRO A 123 -8.09 14.72 -19.45
N ILE A 124 -7.73 15.50 -18.42
CA ILE A 124 -8.54 16.66 -17.99
C ILE A 124 -8.73 17.57 -19.21
N PRO A 125 -9.97 17.87 -19.61
CA PRO A 125 -10.21 18.84 -20.67
C PRO A 125 -9.58 20.20 -20.30
N LYS A 126 -8.94 20.86 -21.27
CA LYS A 126 -8.21 22.13 -21.07
C LYS A 126 -9.11 23.29 -20.62
N ASP A 127 -10.42 23.12 -20.73
CA ASP A 127 -11.48 24.07 -20.43
C ASP A 127 -12.21 23.77 -19.10
N VAL A 128 -11.81 22.74 -18.34
CA VAL A 128 -12.35 22.54 -16.99
C VAL A 128 -11.86 23.68 -16.09
N SER A 129 -12.75 24.65 -15.85
CA SER A 129 -12.53 25.66 -14.82
C SER A 129 -12.63 25.01 -13.44
N LEU A 130 -11.47 24.80 -12.81
CA LEU A 130 -11.36 24.25 -11.46
C LEU A 130 -11.88 25.22 -10.38
N SER A 131 -12.37 26.40 -10.76
CA SER A 131 -12.89 27.42 -9.83
C SER A 131 -14.19 27.03 -9.14
N ASP A 132 -15.03 26.21 -9.79
CA ASP A 132 -16.36 25.83 -9.26
C ASP A 132 -16.29 24.56 -8.40
N ASN A 133 -15.06 24.10 -8.14
CA ASN A 133 -14.76 22.72 -7.81
C ASN A 133 -14.27 22.55 -6.34
N ASN A 134 -14.22 23.65 -5.57
CA ASN A 134 -14.14 23.62 -4.10
C ASN A 134 -15.29 22.81 -3.47
N ASP A 135 -16.42 22.73 -4.17
CA ASP A 135 -17.57 21.91 -3.79
C ASP A 135 -17.27 20.42 -3.95
N ALA A 136 -16.49 20.00 -4.95
CA ALA A 136 -16.15 18.58 -5.17
C ALA A 136 -15.28 18.01 -4.05
N LEU A 137 -14.22 18.73 -3.64
CA LEU A 137 -13.40 18.34 -2.49
C LEU A 137 -14.24 18.29 -1.21
N SER A 138 -15.08 19.30 -0.98
CA SER A 138 -15.95 19.38 0.21
C SER A 138 -16.98 18.25 0.24
N LYS A 139 -17.59 17.93 -0.91
CA LYS A 139 -18.53 16.80 -1.07
C LYS A 139 -17.85 15.46 -0.85
N TRP A 140 -16.68 15.24 -1.45
CA TRP A 140 -15.90 14.03 -1.26
C TRP A 140 -15.47 13.86 0.21
N ALA A 141 -14.97 14.93 0.84
CA ALA A 141 -14.66 14.93 2.26
C ALA A 141 -15.90 14.67 3.13
N GLY A 142 -17.07 15.19 2.73
CA GLY A 142 -18.35 14.88 3.36
C GLY A 142 -18.72 13.40 3.25
N GLN A 143 -18.60 12.81 2.06
CA GLN A 143 -18.82 11.38 1.84
C GLN A 143 -17.83 10.52 2.65
N ALA A 144 -16.56 10.88 2.66
CA ALA A 144 -15.52 10.20 3.43
C ALA A 144 -15.80 10.22 4.95
N LYS A 145 -16.52 11.23 5.46
CA LYS A 145 -16.96 11.26 6.87
C LYS A 145 -18.16 10.35 7.13
N LEU A 146 -19.07 10.24 6.17
CA LEU A 146 -20.27 9.42 6.28
C LEU A 146 -19.97 7.93 6.08
N ASP A 147 -19.02 7.61 5.20
CA ASP A 147 -18.61 6.25 4.86
C ASP A 147 -17.07 6.12 4.83
N PRO A 148 -16.42 6.13 6.01
CA PRO A 148 -14.97 6.09 6.09
C PRO A 148 -14.45 4.65 5.91
N SER A 149 -13.40 4.48 5.11
CA SER A 149 -12.66 3.23 4.94
C SER A 149 -11.34 3.20 5.72
N PRO A 150 -10.81 2.02 6.10
CA PRO A 150 -9.48 1.92 6.70
C PRO A 150 -8.39 2.39 5.73
N VAL A 151 -7.80 3.56 5.98
CA VAL A 151 -6.72 4.13 5.15
C VAL A 151 -5.33 3.76 5.65
N ARG A 152 -5.21 3.48 6.95
CA ARG A 152 -3.99 2.96 7.60
C ARG A 152 -4.39 1.98 8.68
N TYR A 153 -3.67 0.88 8.81
CA TYR A 153 -3.95 -0.12 9.83
C TYR A 153 -2.67 -0.71 10.41
N ARG A 154 -2.74 -1.13 11.67
CA ARG A 154 -1.71 -1.94 12.31
C ARG A 154 -2.23 -3.36 12.39
N LEU A 155 -1.49 -4.29 11.81
CA LEU A 155 -1.80 -5.71 11.83
C LEU A 155 -1.09 -6.40 12.99
N LYS A 156 -1.70 -7.45 13.52
CA LYS A 156 -1.06 -8.39 14.43
C LYS A 156 -1.30 -9.81 13.92
N SER A 157 -0.31 -10.68 14.10
CA SER A 157 -0.40 -12.10 13.72
C SER A 157 -1.63 -12.74 14.36
N ILE A 158 -2.30 -13.63 13.62
CA ILE A 158 -3.45 -14.41 14.10
C ILE A 158 -3.02 -15.59 15.00
N CYS A 159 -1.75 -16.00 14.95
CA CYS A 159 -1.25 -17.18 15.67
C CYS A 159 -1.44 -17.16 17.19
N PRO A 160 -1.33 -16.01 17.90
CA PRO A 160 -1.58 -15.95 19.34
C PRO A 160 -3.02 -16.24 19.76
N PHE A 161 -3.97 -16.41 18.83
CA PHE A 161 -5.31 -16.89 19.15
C PHE A 161 -5.40 -18.41 19.33
N PHE A 162 -4.36 -19.16 18.95
CA PHE A 162 -4.28 -20.57 19.27
C PHE A 162 -3.85 -20.72 20.74
N ASN A 163 -4.71 -21.32 21.57
CA ASN A 163 -4.44 -21.51 23.00
C ASN A 163 -3.36 -22.57 23.29
N ASP A 164 -2.86 -23.24 22.25
CA ASP A 164 -1.82 -24.26 22.33
C ASP A 164 -0.51 -23.70 21.76
N THR A 165 0.56 -23.76 22.56
CA THR A 165 1.86 -23.16 22.22
C THR A 165 2.56 -23.85 21.05
N LEU A 166 2.30 -25.15 20.84
CA LEU A 166 2.82 -25.87 19.69
C LEU A 166 2.10 -25.42 18.42
N ILE A 167 0.77 -25.30 18.46
CA ILE A 167 -0.03 -24.84 17.33
C ILE A 167 0.31 -23.38 16.98
N GLU A 168 0.51 -22.52 17.98
CA GLU A 168 0.96 -21.13 17.76
C GLU A 168 2.28 -21.09 16.99
N ARG A 169 3.29 -21.85 17.41
CA ARG A 169 4.60 -21.91 16.71
C ARG A 169 4.48 -22.46 15.29
N VAL A 170 3.69 -23.53 15.11
CA VAL A 170 3.44 -24.11 13.78
C VAL A 170 2.73 -23.10 12.88
N CYS A 171 1.79 -22.33 13.43
CA CYS A 171 1.15 -21.21 12.74
C CYS A 171 2.18 -20.17 12.27
N GLU A 172 3.06 -19.70 13.16
CA GLU A 172 4.06 -18.67 12.82
C GLU A 172 5.00 -19.12 11.70
N VAL A 173 5.53 -20.35 11.78
CA VAL A 173 6.39 -20.92 10.73
C VAL A 173 5.64 -21.04 9.41
N SER A 174 4.38 -21.51 9.46
CA SER A 174 3.57 -21.71 8.25
C SER A 174 3.20 -20.41 7.54
N MET A 175 3.10 -19.27 8.25
CA MET A 175 2.80 -17.98 7.63
C MET A 175 3.86 -17.54 6.62
N VAL A 176 5.14 -17.83 6.89
CA VAL A 176 6.26 -17.53 5.98
C VAL A 176 6.14 -18.35 4.69
N GLU A 177 5.78 -19.62 4.84
CA GLU A 177 5.61 -20.56 3.73
C GLU A 177 4.33 -20.30 2.94
N TYR A 178 3.28 -19.81 3.60
CA TYR A 178 2.00 -19.45 2.97
C TYR A 178 2.18 -18.41 1.88
N CYS A 179 2.93 -17.35 2.16
CA CYS A 179 3.17 -16.30 1.17
C CYS A 179 3.84 -16.86 -0.09
N LYS A 180 4.92 -17.64 0.07
CA LYS A 180 5.64 -18.25 -1.08
C LYS A 180 4.72 -19.17 -1.89
N ALA A 181 3.87 -19.94 -1.20
CA ALA A 181 2.94 -20.87 -1.83
C ALA A 181 1.82 -20.19 -2.64
N ARG A 182 1.46 -18.95 -2.31
CA ARG A 182 0.40 -18.18 -2.99
C ARG A 182 0.91 -17.09 -3.93
N LEU A 183 2.18 -16.71 -3.82
CA LEU A 183 2.79 -15.59 -4.54
C LEU A 183 2.56 -15.62 -6.06
N GLN A 184 2.72 -16.79 -6.70
CA GLN A 184 2.54 -16.92 -8.14
C GLN A 184 1.08 -16.69 -8.57
N ALA A 185 0.11 -17.13 -7.76
CA ALA A 185 -1.30 -16.87 -8.03
C ALA A 185 -1.63 -15.38 -7.85
N TRP A 186 -1.11 -14.75 -6.80
CA TRP A 186 -1.30 -13.31 -6.58
C TRP A 186 -0.67 -12.47 -7.69
N ARG A 187 0.50 -12.83 -8.20
CA ARG A 187 1.17 -12.12 -9.30
C ARG A 187 0.39 -12.09 -10.61
N LYS A 188 -0.56 -13.02 -10.82
CA LYS A 188 -1.46 -12.99 -11.98
C LYS A 188 -2.42 -11.80 -11.95
N THR A 189 -2.77 -11.30 -10.77
CA THR A 189 -3.71 -10.18 -10.59
C THR A 189 -3.03 -8.92 -10.05
N ASN A 190 -1.91 -9.08 -9.35
CA ASN A 190 -1.07 -8.01 -8.84
C ASN A 190 0.42 -8.33 -9.11
N PRO A 191 0.96 -7.91 -10.27
CA PRO A 191 2.34 -8.21 -10.67
C PRO A 191 3.41 -7.79 -9.65
N HIS A 192 3.08 -6.84 -8.77
CA HIS A 192 3.98 -6.31 -7.75
C HIS A 192 3.88 -7.02 -6.39
N ALA A 193 3.10 -8.10 -6.27
CA ALA A 193 3.03 -8.88 -5.04
C ALA A 193 4.42 -9.43 -4.66
N THR A 194 4.79 -9.29 -3.38
CA THR A 194 6.05 -9.78 -2.80
C THR A 194 5.78 -10.42 -1.43
N CYS A 195 6.71 -11.26 -0.96
CA CYS A 195 6.72 -11.79 0.40
C CYS A 195 7.70 -11.07 1.31
N GLU A 196 8.41 -10.07 0.78
CA GLU A 196 9.34 -9.27 1.56
C GLU A 196 8.52 -8.30 2.41
N PRO A 197 8.89 -8.09 3.68
CA PRO A 197 8.30 -7.00 4.43
C PRO A 197 8.56 -5.71 3.66
N PRO A 198 7.61 -4.76 3.64
CA PRO A 198 7.88 -3.45 3.07
C PRO A 198 9.14 -2.90 3.75
N ALA A 199 10.04 -2.32 2.95
CA ALA A 199 11.17 -1.59 3.51
C ALA A 199 10.64 -0.66 4.59
N ALA A 200 11.29 -0.64 5.77
CA ALA A 200 10.86 0.21 6.87
C ALA A 200 10.57 1.60 6.32
N GLU A 201 9.31 2.07 6.45
CA GLU A 201 8.92 3.38 5.94
C GLU A 201 9.95 4.38 6.45
N ALA A 202 10.59 5.09 5.51
CA ALA A 202 11.44 6.22 5.88
C ALA A 202 10.62 7.11 6.83
N PRO A 203 11.22 7.62 7.93
CA PRO A 203 10.49 8.45 8.87
C PRO A 203 9.77 9.54 8.08
N ALA A 204 8.46 9.68 8.33
CA ALA A 204 7.65 10.69 7.67
C ALA A 204 8.37 12.04 7.80
N PRO A 205 8.48 12.83 6.72
CA PRO A 205 9.06 14.16 6.82
C PRO A 205 8.33 14.93 7.91
N PRO A 206 9.05 15.73 8.73
CA PRO A 206 8.43 16.50 9.80
C PRO A 206 7.30 17.34 9.20
N VAL A 207 6.09 17.19 9.77
CA VAL A 207 4.97 18.06 9.43
C VAL A 207 5.34 19.45 9.94
N THR A 208 5.74 20.34 9.03
CA THR A 208 5.84 21.76 9.34
C THR A 208 4.41 22.26 9.59
N ALA A 209 4.15 22.74 10.80
CA ALA A 209 2.91 23.46 11.07
C ALA A 209 3.03 24.82 10.37
N ASP A 210 2.28 24.99 9.28
CA ASP A 210 1.96 26.29 8.71
C ASP A 210 0.74 26.90 9.43
#